data_AF-A0A9J6BIU9-F1
#
_entry.id   AF-A0A9J6BIU9-F1
#
_cell.length_a   1.000
_cell.length_b   1.000
_cell.length_c   1.000
_cell.angle_alpha   90.00
_cell.angle_beta   90.00
_cell.angle_gamma   90.00
#
_symmetry.space_group_name_H-M   'P 1'
#
loop_
_entity.id
_entity.type
_entity.pdbx_description
1 polymer ?
#
loop_
_entity_poly.entity_id
_entity_poly.type
_entity_poly.pdbx_seq_one_letter_code
_entity_poly.pdbx_strand_id
1 'polypeptide(L)'
;MKTHDENRAKPFKCKLCDYSTDNKHYLTSHLKIHDKNREKSLKCYQCDYKTDLKSHLKSHMQIHNPNREKFPCLYCNYETTIRSSLKRHLKKQHYPNRV
;
A
#
# COMPACT_ATOMS: atom_id res chain seq x y z
N MET A 1 -13.58 -15.71 19.21
CA MET A 1 -12.93 -14.50 19.75
C MET A 1 -11.49 -14.47 19.22
N LYS A 2 -11.02 -13.31 18.76
CA LYS A 2 -9.78 -13.18 17.97
C LYS A 2 -8.57 -13.57 18.83
N THR A 3 -7.88 -14.64 18.45
CA THR A 3 -6.57 -15.00 18.97
C THR A 3 -5.55 -14.00 18.42
N HIS A 4 -5.18 -13.00 19.22
CA HIS A 4 -3.92 -12.29 18.99
C HIS A 4 -2.80 -13.30 19.25
N ASP A 5 -2.20 -13.78 18.17
CA ASP A 5 -0.99 -14.58 18.20
C ASP A 5 0.14 -13.75 18.86
N GLU A 6 0.52 -14.15 20.06
CA GLU A 6 1.48 -13.48 20.95
C GLU A 6 2.95 -13.73 20.58
N ASN A 7 3.27 -14.14 19.35
CA ASN A 7 4.65 -14.46 18.95
C ASN A 7 5.20 -13.71 17.73
N ARG A 8 4.54 -12.65 17.26
CA ARG A 8 5.21 -11.69 16.38
C ARG A 8 5.99 -10.67 17.20
N ALA A 9 7.28 -10.92 17.39
CA ALA A 9 8.19 -9.92 17.90
C ALA A 9 8.09 -8.64 17.03
N LYS A 10 7.65 -7.53 17.63
CA LYS A 10 7.59 -6.21 17.01
C LYS A 10 8.69 -5.33 17.63
N PRO A 11 9.97 -5.56 17.29
CA PRO A 11 11.10 -4.87 17.92
C PRO A 11 11.08 -3.36 17.67
N PHE A 12 10.41 -2.90 16.61
CA PHE A 12 10.34 -1.48 16.26
C PHE A 12 9.12 -0.83 16.90
N LYS A 13 9.31 -0.21 18.06
CA LYS A 13 8.26 0.52 18.80
C LYS A 13 8.32 2.02 18.50
N CYS A 14 7.14 2.63 18.37
CA CYS A 14 7.02 4.08 18.35
C CYS A 14 7.26 4.63 19.76
N LYS A 15 7.93 5.79 19.84
CA LYS A 15 8.18 6.47 21.12
C LYS A 15 7.08 7.46 21.52
N LEU A 16 6.12 7.68 20.62
CA LEU A 16 5.09 8.72 20.74
C LEU A 16 3.68 8.14 20.92
N CYS A 17 3.50 6.84 20.71
CA CYS A 17 2.25 6.11 20.94
C CYS A 17 2.51 4.59 21.02
N ASP A 18 1.47 3.80 21.26
CA ASP A 18 1.58 2.34 21.43
C ASP A 18 1.80 1.54 20.14
N TYR A 19 2.02 2.21 19.00
CA TYR A 19 2.28 1.55 17.73
C TYR A 19 3.61 0.80 17.75
N SER A 20 3.59 -0.45 17.28
CA SER A 20 4.80 -1.27 17.11
C SER A 20 4.70 -2.11 15.83
N THR A 21 5.86 -2.44 15.26
CA THR A 21 5.96 -3.19 14.01
C THR A 21 7.22 -4.06 13.97
N ASP A 22 7.18 -5.10 13.14
CA ASP A 22 8.31 -5.98 12.84
C ASP A 22 9.22 -5.44 11.72
N ASN A 23 8.83 -4.32 11.10
CA ASN A 23 9.56 -3.73 9.98
C ASN A 23 9.92 -2.26 10.23
N LYS A 24 11.23 -1.97 10.23
CA LYS A 24 11.77 -0.61 10.37
C LYS A 24 11.17 0.39 9.37
N HIS A 25 10.93 -0.03 8.12
CA HIS A 25 10.32 0.83 7.09
C HIS A 25 8.91 1.28 7.49
N TYR A 26 8.13 0.39 8.11
CA TYR A 26 6.80 0.75 8.61
C TYR A 26 6.89 1.68 9.81
N LEU A 27 7.85 1.50 10.71
CA LEU A 27 8.06 2.44 11.82
C LEU A 27 8.44 3.83 11.30
N THR A 28 9.40 3.94 10.39
CA THR A 28 9.79 5.22 9.78
C THR A 28 8.62 5.89 9.06
N SER A 29 7.79 5.13 8.36
CA SER A 29 6.60 5.66 7.69
C SER A 29 5.53 6.10 8.68
N HIS A 30 5.34 5.34 9.76
CA HIS A 30 4.44 5.67 10.86
C HIS A 30 4.85 6.97 11.56
N LEU A 31 6.14 7.19 11.84
CA LEU A 31 6.61 8.40 12.54
C LEU A 31 6.19 9.70 11.84
N LYS A 32 5.95 9.66 10.53
CA LYS A 32 5.44 10.81 9.77
C LYS A 32 4.03 11.25 10.17
N ILE A 33 3.25 10.43 10.88
CA ILE A 33 1.94 10.87 11.41
C ILE A 33 2.09 11.80 12.62
N HIS A 34 3.24 11.74 13.31
CA HIS A 34 3.54 12.56 14.47
C HIS A 34 4.25 13.88 14.10
N ASP A 35 4.66 14.02 12.84
CA ASP A 35 5.25 15.25 12.32
C ASP A 35 4.15 16.30 12.09
N LYS A 36 4.08 17.29 13.01
CA LYS A 36 3.11 18.38 12.99
C LYS A 36 3.32 19.38 11.84
N ASN A 37 4.53 19.40 11.23
CA ASN A 37 4.89 20.30 10.14
C ASN A 37 4.86 19.61 8.78
N ARG A 38 4.41 18.35 8.72
CA ARG A 38 4.32 17.62 7.47
C ARG A 38 3.36 18.33 6.53
N GLU A 39 3.84 18.71 5.35
CA GLU A 39 3.00 19.15 4.26
C GLU A 39 1.93 18.06 4.03
N LYS A 40 0.70 18.38 4.42
CA LYS A 40 -0.33 17.45 4.92
C LYS A 40 -0.83 16.43 3.89
N SER A 41 -0.28 16.47 2.69
CA SER A 41 -0.48 15.52 1.62
C SER A 41 0.34 15.97 0.41
N LEU A 42 1.01 15.04 -0.27
CA LEU A 42 1.42 15.25 -1.66
C LEU A 42 0.15 15.22 -2.52
N LYS A 43 -0.12 16.31 -3.24
CA LYS A 43 -1.30 16.47 -4.09
C LYS A 43 -0.98 16.07 -5.53
N CYS A 44 -1.92 15.41 -6.19
CA CYS A 44 -1.89 15.30 -7.64
C CYS A 44 -2.16 16.68 -8.27
N TYR A 45 -1.50 17.01 -9.38
CA TYR A 45 -1.75 18.26 -10.10
C TYR A 45 -2.89 18.15 -11.13
N GLN A 46 -3.37 16.93 -11.42
CA GLN A 46 -4.42 16.68 -12.42
C GLN A 46 -5.78 16.35 -11.79
N CYS A 47 -5.85 16.06 -10.50
CA CYS A 47 -7.10 15.78 -9.79
C CYS A 47 -6.96 15.99 -8.27
N ASP A 48 -8.05 15.82 -7.53
CA ASP A 48 -8.09 16.05 -6.08
C ASP A 48 -7.44 14.94 -5.23
N TYR A 49 -6.75 13.97 -5.84
CA TYR A 49 -6.09 12.90 -5.11
C TYR A 49 -4.94 13.43 -4.25
N LYS A 50 -4.88 12.94 -3.00
CA LYS A 50 -3.93 13.34 -1.96
C LYS A 50 -3.37 12.10 -1.29
N THR A 51 -2.08 12.10 -1.02
CA THR A 51 -1.44 11.00 -0.29
C THR A 51 -0.18 11.48 0.42
N ASP A 52 0.12 10.89 1.57
CA ASP A 52 1.32 11.29 2.29
C ASP A 52 2.56 10.49 1.86
N LEU A 53 2.39 9.52 0.96
CA LEU A 53 3.45 8.62 0.50
C LEU A 53 3.82 8.93 -0.95
N LYS A 54 5.08 9.32 -1.19
CA LYS A 54 5.61 9.61 -2.53
C LYS A 54 5.46 8.43 -3.50
N SER A 55 5.61 7.20 -3.01
CA SER A 55 5.38 5.99 -3.80
C SER A 55 3.93 5.88 -4.29
N HIS A 56 2.96 6.22 -3.44
CA HIS A 56 1.55 6.21 -3.80
C HIS A 56 1.23 7.30 -4.81
N LEU A 57 1.78 8.51 -4.68
CA LEU A 57 1.57 9.56 -5.68
C LEU A 57 2.16 9.13 -7.03
N LYS A 58 3.37 8.56 -7.06
CA LYS A 58 3.99 8.03 -8.29
C LYS A 58 3.12 6.95 -8.96
N SER A 59 2.59 6.01 -8.19
CA SER A 59 1.69 4.98 -8.70
C SER A 59 0.35 5.58 -9.17
N HIS A 60 -0.18 6.54 -8.43
CA HIS A 60 -1.39 7.26 -8.80
C HIS A 60 -1.23 7.98 -10.15
N MET A 61 -0.09 8.64 -10.40
CA MET A 61 0.14 9.34 -11.68
C MET A 61 0.04 8.43 -12.91
N GLN A 62 0.18 7.12 -12.76
CA GLN A 62 -0.02 6.17 -13.86
C GLN A 62 -1.47 6.14 -14.37
N ILE A 63 -2.46 6.55 -13.55
CA ILE A 63 -3.85 6.60 -14.00
C ILE A 63 -4.08 7.72 -15.02
N HIS A 64 -3.30 8.79 -14.94
CA HIS A 64 -3.38 9.94 -15.82
C HIS A 64 -2.61 9.75 -17.13
N ASN A 65 -1.88 8.63 -17.28
CA ASN A 65 -1.28 8.25 -18.55
C ASN A 65 -2.34 7.54 -19.42
N PRO A 66 -2.81 8.14 -20.53
CA PRO A 66 -3.82 7.53 -21.39
C PRO A 66 -3.32 6.27 -22.11
N ASN A 67 -2.01 6.16 -22.35
CA ASN A 67 -1.37 5.04 -23.04
C ASN A 67 -0.80 4.00 -22.07
N ARG A 68 -1.34 3.95 -20.85
CA ARG A 68 -0.88 3.00 -19.83
C ARG A 68 -1.13 1.56 -20.27
N GLU A 69 -0.07 0.76 -20.27
CA GLU A 69 -0.18 -0.68 -20.49
C GLU A 69 -1.06 -1.28 -19.39
N LYS A 70 -2.06 -2.06 -19.81
CA LYS A 70 -2.89 -2.83 -18.89
C LYS A 70 -2.22 -4.17 -18.64
N PHE A 71 -2.41 -4.69 -17.44
CA PHE A 71 -2.08 -6.04 -17.05
C PHE A 71 -3.35 -6.89 -17.07
N PRO A 72 -3.61 -7.64 -18.15
CA PRO A 72 -4.76 -8.53 -18.22
C PRO A 72 -4.54 -9.77 -17.36
N CYS A 73 -5.63 -10.30 -16.80
CA CYS A 73 -5.64 -11.65 -16.26
C CYS A 73 -5.68 -12.65 -17.43
N LEU A 74 -4.87 -13.70 -17.34
CA LEU A 74 -4.82 -14.75 -18.37
C LEU A 74 -5.97 -15.77 -18.24
N TYR A 75 -6.79 -15.68 -17.19
CA TYR A 75 -7.81 -16.67 -16.86
C TYR A 75 -9.24 -16.11 -16.79
N CYS A 76 -9.40 -14.79 -16.88
CA CYS A 76 -10.71 -14.13 -16.91
C CYS A 76 -10.60 -12.72 -17.51
N ASN A 77 -11.74 -12.05 -17.67
CA ASN A 77 -11.81 -10.71 -18.29
C ASN A 77 -11.36 -9.57 -17.36
N TYR A 78 -10.72 -9.87 -16.24
CA TYR A 78 -10.21 -8.85 -15.32
C TYR A 78 -8.93 -8.21 -15.88
N GLU A 79 -8.88 -6.89 -15.89
CA GLU A 79 -7.69 -6.12 -16.26
C GLU A 79 -7.39 -5.03 -15.21
N THR A 80 -6.12 -4.69 -15.04
CA THR A 80 -5.73 -3.60 -14.15
C THR A 80 -4.45 -2.93 -14.62
N THR A 81 -4.25 -1.67 -14.27
CA THR A 81 -3.02 -0.94 -14.63
C THR A 81 -1.97 -0.99 -13.52
N ILE A 82 -2.25 -1.74 -12.44
CA ILE A 82 -1.39 -1.87 -11.28
C ILE A 82 -0.99 -3.34 -11.11
N ARG A 83 0.30 -3.64 -11.28
CA ARG A 83 0.84 -5.01 -11.21
C ARG A 83 0.55 -5.72 -9.89
N SER A 84 0.58 -5.01 -8.76
CA SER A 84 0.25 -5.59 -7.44
C SER A 84 -1.23 -5.97 -7.32
N SER A 85 -2.12 -5.22 -7.97
CA SER A 85 -3.54 -5.56 -8.06
C SER A 85 -3.76 -6.85 -8.85
N LEU A 86 -3.05 -7.06 -9.98
CA LEU A 86 -3.13 -8.32 -10.74
C LEU A 86 -2.64 -9.50 -9.91
N LYS A 87 -1.47 -9.38 -9.26
CA LYS A 87 -0.95 -10.45 -8.37
C LYS A 87 -1.94 -10.83 -7.28
N ARG A 88 -2.55 -9.83 -6.63
CA ARG A 88 -3.57 -10.05 -5.60
C ARG A 88 -4.84 -10.70 -6.17
N HIS A 89 -5.29 -10.27 -7.34
CA HIS A 89 -6.40 -10.87 -8.05
C HIS A 89 -6.13 -12.36 -8.34
N LEU A 90 -4.99 -12.68 -8.96
CA LEU A 90 -4.59 -14.06 -9.26
C LEU A 90 -4.58 -14.93 -8.00
N LYS A 91 -3.94 -14.45 -6.93
CA LYS A 91 -3.90 -15.20 -5.65
C LYS A 91 -5.29 -15.46 -5.08
N LYS A 92 -6.23 -14.52 -5.19
CA LYS A 92 -7.57 -14.67 -4.61
C LYS A 92 -8.54 -15.46 -5.49
N GLN A 93 -8.50 -15.25 -6.80
CA GLN A 93 -9.53 -15.73 -7.73
C GLN A 93 -9.10 -16.98 -8.50
N HIS A 94 -7.79 -17.18 -8.69
CA HIS A 94 -7.28 -18.28 -9.53
C HIS A 94 -6.33 -19.22 -8.77
N TYR A 95 -5.71 -18.76 -7.68
CA TYR A 95 -4.85 -19.58 -6.81
C TYR A 95 -5.22 -19.48 -5.31
N PRO A 96 -6.51 -19.61 -4.93
CA PRO A 96 -6.95 -19.39 -3.54
C PRO A 96 -6.28 -20.34 -2.53
N ASN A 97 -5.79 -21.50 -2.98
CA ASN A 97 -5.32 -22.60 -2.12
C ASN A 97 -3.85 -23.00 -2.37
N ARG A 98 -3.00 -22.12 -2.93
CA ARG A 98 -1.56 -22.41 -2.97
C ARG A 98 -0.98 -22.22 -1.57
N VAL A 99 -0.76 -23.36 -0.90
CA VAL A 99 -0.04 -23.54 0.37
C VAL A 99 1.39 -23.03 0.24
#